data_AF-A0A182G746-F1
#
_entry.id   AF-A0A182G746-F1
#
_cell.length_a   1.000
_cell.length_b   1.000
_cell.length_c   1.000
_cell.angle_alpha   90.00
_cell.angle_beta   90.00
_cell.angle_gamma   90.00
#
_symmetry.space_group_name_H-M   'P 1'
#
loop_
_entity.id
_entity.type
_entity.pdbx_description
1 polymer ?
#
loop_
_entity_poly.entity_id
_entity_poly.type
_entity_poly.pdbx_seq_one_letter_code
_entity_poly.pdbx_strand_id
1 'polypeptide(L)'
;MAPERIDPQGNPGEYNIKSDVWSLGISMIEMATGTFPYSSWGSPFEQLKQVVKDDPPRLKSDDFTEVFKNFIIACLQKKYQDRYNYDQLLNHPFIQEHTEKTTDVASFVSEILDLAATV
;
A
#
# COMPACT_ATOMS: atom_id res chain seq x y z
N MET A 1 -2.49 -8.75 5.13
CA MET A 1 -2.48 -8.54 6.60
C MET A 1 -1.19 -7.86 7.00
N ALA A 2 -1.23 -6.99 8.01
CA ALA A 2 -0.03 -6.33 8.54
C ALA A 2 0.82 -7.29 9.40
N PRO A 3 2.15 -7.09 9.53
CA PRO A 3 3.03 -8.02 10.25
C PRO A 3 2.61 -8.29 11.70
N GLU A 4 2.18 -7.26 12.42
CA GLU A 4 1.75 -7.34 13.82
C GLU A 4 0.46 -8.17 14.02
N ARG A 5 -0.31 -8.42 12.94
CA ARG A 5 -1.50 -9.27 12.96
C ARG A 5 -1.20 -10.73 12.64
N ILE A 6 0.04 -11.04 12.25
CA ILE A 6 0.46 -12.37 11.77
C ILE A 6 1.48 -12.97 12.73
N ASP A 7 2.43 -12.16 13.22
CA ASP A 7 3.52 -12.65 14.06
C ASP A 7 2.99 -13.13 15.43
N PRO A 8 3.09 -14.43 15.75
CA PRO A 8 2.62 -14.96 17.04
C PRO A 8 3.45 -14.47 18.24
N GLN A 9 4.63 -13.87 18.00
CA GLN A 9 5.44 -13.24 19.06
C GLN A 9 5.07 -11.76 19.28
N GLY A 10 4.23 -11.18 18.42
CA GLY A 10 3.71 -9.83 18.60
C GLY A 10 2.78 -9.73 19.81
N ASN A 11 2.46 -8.51 20.24
CA ASN A 11 1.45 -8.26 21.26
C ASN A 11 0.08 -8.07 20.59
N PRO A 12 -0.83 -9.06 20.60
CA PRO A 12 -2.12 -8.96 19.92
C PRO A 12 -3.05 -7.91 20.52
N GLY A 13 -2.72 -7.33 21.69
CA GLY A 13 -3.47 -6.22 22.28
C GLY A 13 -3.10 -4.84 21.72
N GLU A 14 -2.04 -4.73 20.92
CA GLU A 14 -1.52 -3.47 20.38
C GLU A 14 -1.94 -3.20 18.92
N TYR A 15 -2.81 -4.04 18.32
CA TYR A 15 -3.36 -3.71 17.02
C TYR A 15 -4.16 -2.41 17.14
N ASN A 16 -3.93 -1.52 16.18
CA ASN A 16 -4.67 -0.29 16.05
C ASN A 16 -4.96 -0.04 14.58
N ILE A 17 -5.62 1.06 14.29
CA ILE A 17 -5.96 1.50 12.93
C ILE A 17 -4.77 1.50 11.95
N LYS A 18 -3.51 1.54 12.42
CA LYS A 18 -2.34 1.49 11.56
C LYS A 18 -2.17 0.14 10.86
N SER A 19 -2.82 -0.94 11.31
CA SER A 19 -2.84 -2.20 10.54
C SER A 19 -3.54 -2.04 9.17
N ASP A 20 -4.51 -1.14 9.06
CA ASP A 20 -5.20 -0.87 7.80
C ASP A 20 -4.35 0.02 6.89
N VAL A 21 -3.53 0.91 7.47
CA VAL A 21 -2.51 1.69 6.74
C VAL A 21 -1.52 0.79 5.99
N TRP A 22 -1.13 -0.34 6.58
CA TRP A 22 -0.30 -1.33 5.87
C TRP A 22 -1.05 -1.90 4.66
N SER A 23 -2.31 -2.29 4.85
CA SER A 23 -3.13 -2.84 3.76
C SER A 23 -3.29 -1.83 2.63
N LEU A 24 -3.49 -0.55 2.96
CA LEU A 24 -3.49 0.54 1.99
C LEU A 24 -2.18 0.59 1.18
N GLY A 25 -1.03 0.56 1.84
CA GLY A 25 0.28 0.57 1.17
C GLY A 25 0.46 -0.61 0.20
N ILE A 26 0.02 -1.81 0.58
CA ILE A 26 0.05 -2.99 -0.30
C ILE A 26 -0.86 -2.80 -1.51
N SER A 27 -2.11 -2.38 -1.29
CA SER A 27 -3.07 -2.14 -2.36
C SER A 27 -2.61 -1.06 -3.34
N MET A 28 -1.95 -0.01 -2.85
CA MET A 28 -1.43 1.04 -3.74
C MET A 28 -0.26 0.55 -4.60
N ILE A 29 0.63 -0.32 -4.09
CA ILE A 29 1.65 -0.95 -4.93
C ILE A 29 0.99 -1.84 -5.99
N GLU A 30 0.03 -2.66 -5.59
CA GLU A 30 -0.69 -3.55 -6.51
C GLU A 30 -1.40 -2.79 -7.62
N MET A 31 -2.15 -1.73 -7.29
CA MET A 31 -2.82 -0.88 -8.28
C MET A 31 -1.82 -0.14 -9.18
N ALA A 32 -0.70 0.33 -8.64
CA ALA A 32 0.31 1.06 -9.41
C ALA A 32 1.10 0.17 -10.38
N THR A 33 1.27 -1.11 -10.06
CA THR A 33 2.10 -2.05 -10.83
C THR A 33 1.28 -3.12 -11.57
N GLY A 34 -0.01 -3.21 -11.30
CA GLY A 34 -0.88 -4.29 -11.78
C GLY A 34 -0.55 -5.68 -11.20
N THR A 35 0.39 -5.77 -10.25
CA THR A 35 0.88 -7.04 -9.72
C THR A 35 0.94 -6.98 -8.20
N PHE A 36 0.41 -8.01 -7.54
CA PHE A 36 0.50 -8.13 -6.10
C PHE A 36 1.98 -8.23 -5.65
N PRO A 37 2.43 -7.47 -4.63
CA PRO A 37 3.86 -7.27 -4.39
C PRO A 37 4.61 -8.46 -3.77
N TYR A 38 3.89 -9.46 -3.25
CA TYR A 38 4.51 -10.69 -2.77
C TYR A 38 4.31 -11.81 -3.78
N SER A 39 5.35 -12.59 -3.99
CA SER A 39 5.28 -13.75 -4.87
C SER A 39 4.25 -14.76 -4.37
N SER A 40 3.47 -15.32 -5.30
CA SER A 40 2.60 -16.45 -5.06
C SER A 40 3.44 -17.73 -4.95
N TRP A 41 3.67 -18.17 -3.72
CA TRP A 41 4.23 -19.51 -3.46
C TRP A 41 3.09 -20.41 -2.98
N GLY A 42 3.25 -21.72 -3.17
CA GLY A 42 2.20 -22.75 -3.14
C GLY A 42 1.26 -22.80 -1.93
N SER A 43 1.46 -22.00 -0.87
CA SER A 43 0.48 -21.83 0.21
C SER A 43 0.37 -20.40 0.76
N PRO A 44 -0.81 -20.01 1.30
CA PRO A 44 -0.97 -18.73 2.02
C PRO A 44 0.03 -18.53 3.17
N PHE A 45 0.50 -19.61 3.81
CA PHE A 45 1.44 -19.52 4.92
C PHE A 45 2.82 -18.97 4.49
N GLU A 46 3.28 -19.30 3.29
CA GLU A 46 4.55 -18.79 2.76
C GLU A 46 4.47 -17.29 2.49
N GLN A 47 3.33 -16.81 2.00
CA GLN A 47 3.08 -15.38 1.83
C GLN A 47 3.05 -14.64 3.18
N LEU A 48 2.39 -15.21 4.19
CA LEU A 48 2.39 -14.66 5.55
C LEU A 48 3.81 -14.61 6.15
N LYS A 49 4.65 -15.62 5.87
CA LYS A 49 6.05 -15.63 6.28
C LYS A 49 6.84 -14.49 5.64
N GLN A 50 6.66 -14.22 4.35
CA GLN A 50 7.32 -13.09 3.67
C GLN A 50 6.96 -11.76 4.35
N VAL A 51 5.68 -11.54 4.65
CA VAL A 51 5.21 -10.33 5.35
C VAL A 51 5.94 -10.14 6.69
N VAL A 52 6.16 -11.21 7.45
CA VAL A 52 6.81 -11.12 8.77
C VAL A 52 8.34 -11.09 8.68
N LYS A 53 8.95 -11.80 7.73
CA LYS A 53 10.42 -12.02 7.70
C LYS A 53 11.18 -11.15 6.71
N ASP A 54 10.62 -10.87 5.54
CA ASP A 54 11.35 -10.20 4.46
C ASP A 54 11.23 -8.68 4.53
N ASP A 55 12.02 -7.92 3.78
CA ASP A 55 11.85 -6.47 3.74
C ASP A 55 10.46 -6.08 3.20
N PRO A 56 9.85 -4.98 3.70
CA PRO A 56 8.58 -4.50 3.15
C PRO A 56 8.75 -4.16 1.67
N PRO A 57 7.74 -4.43 0.83
CA PRO A 57 7.81 -4.13 -0.59
C PRO A 57 7.92 -2.63 -0.82
N ARG A 58 8.62 -2.26 -1.89
CA ARG A 58 8.85 -0.87 -2.30
C ARG A 58 8.58 -0.72 -3.78
N LEU A 59 8.11 0.44 -4.20
CA LEU A 59 8.07 0.81 -5.61
C LEU A 59 9.49 1.07 -6.10
N LYS A 60 9.96 0.22 -7.03
CA LYS A 60 11.33 0.27 -7.56
C LYS A 60 11.43 1.02 -8.90
N SER A 61 10.32 1.20 -9.62
CA SER A 61 10.37 1.86 -10.93
C SER A 61 10.65 3.35 -10.79
N ASP A 62 11.43 3.89 -11.72
CA ASP A 62 11.66 5.33 -11.88
C ASP A 62 10.46 6.05 -12.50
N ASP A 63 9.43 5.31 -12.95
CA ASP A 63 8.17 5.87 -13.46
C ASP A 63 7.32 6.54 -12.36
N PHE A 64 7.63 6.27 -11.08
CA PHE A 64 6.89 6.81 -9.94
C PHE A 64 7.62 7.99 -9.30
N THR A 65 6.87 9.01 -8.90
CA THR A 65 7.42 10.17 -8.19
C THR A 65 8.00 9.77 -6.83
N GLU A 66 9.07 10.43 -6.40
CA GLU A 66 9.65 10.21 -5.07
C GLU A 66 8.64 10.50 -3.95
N VAL A 67 7.74 11.47 -4.15
CA VAL A 67 6.65 11.78 -3.21
C VAL A 67 5.71 10.58 -3.04
N PHE A 68 5.35 9.88 -4.12
CA PHE A 68 4.53 8.68 -4.04
C PHE A 68 5.28 7.50 -3.40
N LYS A 69 6.54 7.27 -3.80
CA LYS A 69 7.40 6.24 -3.18
C LYS A 69 7.51 6.45 -1.67
N ASN A 70 7.71 7.69 -1.22
CA ASN A 70 7.79 8.05 0.20
C ASN A 70 6.47 7.82 0.95
N PHE A 71 5.32 8.09 0.32
CA PHE A 71 4.00 7.77 0.91
C PHE A 71 3.86 6.26 1.16
N ILE A 72 4.24 5.43 0.18
CA ILE A 72 4.24 3.97 0.32
C ILE A 72 5.17 3.51 1.44
N ILE A 73 6.37 4.11 1.55
CA ILE A 73 7.31 3.80 2.64
C ILE A 73 6.70 4.16 4.00
N ALA A 74 6.00 5.29 4.13
CA ALA A 74 5.33 5.68 5.37
C ALA A 74 4.21 4.69 5.76
N CYS A 75 3.52 4.13 4.77
CA CYS A 75 2.50 3.10 4.98
C CYS A 75 3.08 1.72 5.34
N LEU A 76 4.23 1.35 4.77
CA LEU A 76 4.81 0.01 4.86
C LEU A 76 5.95 -0.11 5.87
N GLN A 77 5.81 0.54 7.02
CA GLN A 77 6.69 0.31 8.17
C GLN A 77 6.28 -0.98 8.90
N LYS A 78 7.24 -1.89 9.08
CA LYS A 78 7.00 -3.15 9.81
C LYS A 78 6.69 -2.93 11.28
N LYS A 79 7.45 -2.04 11.93
CA LYS A 79 7.15 -1.60 13.29
C LYS A 79 5.95 -0.65 13.23
N TYR A 80 4.84 -1.05 13.83
CA TYR A 80 3.60 -0.28 13.76
C TYR A 80 3.73 1.10 14.43
N GLN A 81 4.64 1.27 15.39
CA GLN A 81 4.91 2.57 16.02
C GLN A 81 5.45 3.58 15.02
N ASP A 82 6.33 3.14 14.11
CA ASP A 82 6.97 3.97 13.09
C ASP A 82 6.05 4.22 11.88
N ARG A 83 5.03 3.38 11.69
CA ARG A 83 4.03 3.53 10.63
C ARG A 83 3.18 4.78 10.88
N TYR A 84 2.91 5.57 9.85
CA TYR A 84 2.10 6.78 10.02
C TYR A 84 0.65 6.43 10.39
N ASN A 85 0.01 7.25 11.22
CA ASN A 85 -1.44 7.22 11.42
C ASN A 85 -2.16 8.07 10.34
N TYR A 86 -3.49 8.10 10.36
CA TYR A 86 -4.27 8.85 9.37
C TYR A 86 -3.98 10.35 9.36
N ASP A 87 -3.87 10.99 10.53
CA ASP A 87 -3.57 12.42 10.58
C ASP A 87 -2.22 12.74 9.94
N GLN A 88 -1.21 11.91 10.18
CA GLN A 88 0.11 12.05 9.56
C GLN A 88 0.06 11.80 8.05
N LEU A 89 -0.73 10.82 7.59
CA LEU A 89 -0.89 10.52 6.15
C LEU A 89 -1.67 11.62 5.42
N LEU A 90 -2.72 12.16 6.03
CA LEU A 90 -3.50 13.27 5.47
C LEU A 90 -2.62 14.52 5.28
N ASN A 91 -1.66 14.75 6.17
CA ASN A 91 -0.67 15.82 6.06
C ASN A 91 0.56 15.45 5.20
N HIS A 92 0.63 14.24 4.63
CA HIS A 92 1.76 13.84 3.80
C HIS A 92 1.73 14.60 2.45
N PRO A 93 2.87 15.04 1.89
CA PRO A 93 2.92 15.81 0.64
C PRO A 93 2.15 15.17 -0.52
N PHE A 94 2.18 13.84 -0.63
CA PHE A 94 1.41 13.09 -1.64
C PHE A 94 -0.09 13.39 -1.59
N ILE A 95 -0.70 13.36 -0.40
CA ILE A 95 -2.14 13.60 -0.23
C ILE A 95 -2.47 15.09 -0.42
N GLN A 96 -1.63 15.98 0.12
CA GLN A 96 -1.80 17.42 -0.03
C GLN A 96 -1.77 17.83 -1.52
N GLU A 97 -0.78 17.34 -2.27
CA GLU A 97 -0.67 17.58 -3.72
C GLU A 97 -1.94 17.13 -4.47
N HIS A 98 -2.43 15.91 -4.19
CA HIS A 98 -3.60 15.36 -4.89
C HIS A 98 -4.94 15.91 -4.39
N THR A 99 -4.97 16.62 -3.25
CA THR A 99 -6.14 17.36 -2.78
C THR A 99 -6.35 18.64 -3.59
N GLU A 100 -5.26 19.29 -3.99
CA GLU A 100 -5.29 20.53 -4.76
C GLU A 100 -5.31 20.28 -6.28
N LYS A 101 -4.72 19.17 -6.71
CA LYS A 101 -4.59 18.81 -8.12
C LYS A 101 -5.94 18.41 -8.72
N THR A 102 -6.40 19.20 -9.69
CA THR A 102 -7.54 18.80 -10.52
C THR A 102 -7.18 17.59 -11.37
N THR A 103 -7.85 16.47 -11.12
CA THR A 103 -7.68 15.21 -11.87
C THR A 103 -9.07 14.75 -12.32
N ASP A 104 -9.28 14.63 -13.63
CA ASP A 104 -10.56 14.16 -14.16
C ASP A 104 -10.66 12.63 -14.12
N VAL A 105 -10.95 12.12 -12.92
CA VAL A 105 -11.13 10.68 -12.70
C VAL A 105 -12.36 10.15 -13.42
N ALA A 106 -13.38 10.99 -13.63
CA ALA A 106 -14.62 10.58 -14.30
C ALA A 106 -14.37 10.25 -15.76
N SER A 107 -13.72 11.15 -16.51
CA SER A 107 -13.35 10.89 -17.90
C SER A 107 -12.44 9.68 -18.05
N PHE A 108 -11.40 9.56 -17.20
CA PHE A 108 -10.50 8.41 -17.22
C PHE A 108 -11.25 7.08 -17.03
N VAL A 109 -12.14 7.00 -16.03
CA VAL A 109 -12.92 5.77 -15.78
C VAL A 109 -13.87 5.45 -16.93
N SER A 110 -14.55 6.46 -17.50
CA SER A 110 -15.41 6.27 -18.66
C SER A 110 -14.65 5.70 -19.86
N GLU A 111 -13.49 6.26 -20.20
CA GLU A 111 -12.65 5.77 -21.30
C GLU A 111 -12.25 4.30 -21.13
N ILE A 112 -11.84 3.91 -19.91
CA ILE A 112 -11.45 2.52 -19.62
C ILE A 112 -12.64 1.56 -19.71
N LEU A 113 -13.82 1.95 -19.22
CA LEU A 113 -15.01 1.11 -19.28
C LEU A 113 -15.51 0.91 -20.72
N ASP A 114 -15.46 1.96 -21.55
CA ASP A 114 -15.84 1.88 -22.96
C ASP A 114 -14.86 1.00 -23.76
N LEU A 115 -13.56 1.07 -23.44
CA LEU A 115 -12.55 0.18 -24.02
C LEU A 115 -12.83 -1.29 -23.67
N ALA A 116 -13.18 -1.58 -22.42
CA ALA A 116 -13.50 -2.95 -21.99
C ALA A 116 -14.77 -3.51 -22.66
N ALA A 117 -15.72 -2.65 -23.05
CA ALA A 117 -16.94 -3.06 -23.74
C ALA A 117 -16.75 -3.39 -25.23
N THR A 118 -15.58 -3.09 -25.80
CA THR A 118 -15.26 -3.32 -27.23
C THR A 118 -14.32 -4.51 -27.47
N VAL A 119 -13.90 -5.21 -26.41
CA VAL A 119 -13.08 -6.43 -26.44
C VAL A 119 -13.94 -7.65 -26.09
#